data_AF-A0A926YWX5-F1
#
_entry.id   AF-A0A926YWX5-F1
#
_cell.length_a   1.000
_cell.length_b   1.000
_cell.length_c   1.000
_cell.angle_alpha   90.00
_cell.angle_beta   90.00
_cell.angle_gamma   90.00
#
_symmetry.space_group_name_H-M   'P 1'
#
loop_
_entity.id
_entity.type
_entity.pdbx_description
1 polymer ?
#
loop_
_entity_poly.entity_id
_entity_poly.type
_entity_poly.pdbx_seq_one_letter_code
_entity_poly.pdbx_strand_id
1 'polypeptide(L)'
;METLAQALDKLTVWMQAHNPAWVAALLPGISDEQIDEIAQPLLPYRLPEAAYTLYRWHNGQDWSEEFLPSYNFLPLEQAVEEYQQMLEFEREGWNPLWFPLLSFEADQLVVVCSAQQASLPVLFSPSEDPEIYLWHNSLEAMIHTVLGCYREGAYLKADNYWQQTELEEAIRRRYSPDAYSFKDELRSQMVEGRNFHSKFATHRWPSEWQQAIGRSEASYQPVGASITIAEFQAQAEPVASGTVVLQGKVVELMGSSDFSLVTFADHTGQLSVKCYLPWCRELRIRDCFEIEIQTVAQPGGEFITTQVKLLQERVN
;
A
#
# COMPACT_ATOMS: atom_id res chain seq x y z
N MET A 1 -8.51 -26.13 3.52
CA MET A 1 -7.52 -25.80 2.47
C MET A 1 -6.19 -26.40 2.90
N GLU A 2 -5.34 -26.82 1.97
CA GLU A 2 -4.00 -27.34 2.30
C GLU A 2 -3.14 -26.19 2.84
N THR A 3 -2.03 -26.52 3.53
CA THR A 3 -1.11 -25.50 4.03
C THR A 3 -0.27 -24.90 2.90
N LEU A 4 0.33 -23.72 3.12
CA LEU A 4 1.22 -23.09 2.14
C LEU A 4 2.34 -24.03 1.72
N ALA A 5 3.03 -24.66 2.69
CA ALA A 5 4.11 -25.59 2.41
C ALA A 5 3.66 -26.77 1.53
N GLN A 6 2.49 -27.35 1.80
CA GLN A 6 1.93 -28.43 0.98
C GLN A 6 1.58 -27.97 -0.44
N ALA A 7 1.09 -26.74 -0.59
CA ALA A 7 0.79 -26.16 -1.89
C ALA A 7 2.08 -25.88 -2.68
N LEU A 8 3.13 -25.37 -2.03
CA LEU A 8 4.45 -25.14 -2.62
C LEU A 8 5.10 -26.44 -3.08
N ASP A 9 5.06 -27.51 -2.27
CA ASP A 9 5.58 -28.83 -2.68
C ASP A 9 4.89 -29.35 -3.97
N LYS A 10 3.56 -29.16 -4.05
CA LYS A 10 2.80 -29.53 -5.26
C LYS A 10 3.16 -28.66 -6.45
N LEU A 11 3.43 -27.38 -6.23
CA LEU A 11 3.90 -26.48 -7.26
C LEU A 11 5.26 -26.94 -7.79
N THR A 12 6.23 -27.24 -6.92
CA THR A 12 7.54 -27.79 -7.32
C THR A 12 7.39 -29.07 -8.15
N VAL A 13 6.57 -30.02 -7.70
CA VAL A 13 6.33 -31.27 -8.45
C VAL A 13 5.74 -31.00 -9.83
N TRP A 14 4.79 -30.05 -9.92
CA TRP A 14 4.20 -29.66 -11.20
C TRP A 14 5.24 -28.99 -12.10
N MET A 15 6.00 -28.03 -11.58
CA MET A 15 7.06 -27.31 -12.32
C MET A 15 8.11 -28.29 -12.85
N GLN A 16 8.59 -29.22 -12.01
CA GLN A 16 9.56 -30.24 -12.41
C GLN A 16 9.07 -31.12 -13.57
N ALA A 17 7.76 -31.41 -13.62
CA ALA A 17 7.18 -32.25 -14.65
C ALA A 17 6.93 -31.52 -15.98
N HIS A 18 6.73 -30.19 -15.97
CA HIS A 18 6.32 -29.42 -17.14
C HIS A 18 7.41 -28.50 -17.67
N ASN A 19 8.20 -27.88 -16.80
CA ASN A 19 9.37 -27.11 -17.15
C ASN A 19 10.44 -27.18 -16.04
N PRO A 20 11.39 -28.14 -16.10
CA PRO A 20 12.46 -28.26 -15.13
C PRO A 20 13.33 -27.00 -14.97
N ALA A 21 13.38 -26.12 -15.99
CA ALA A 21 14.12 -24.86 -15.90
C ALA A 21 13.53 -23.92 -14.83
N TRP A 22 12.20 -23.94 -14.62
CA TRP A 22 11.55 -23.14 -13.57
C TRP A 22 12.03 -23.54 -12.18
N VAL A 23 12.21 -24.84 -11.92
CA VAL A 23 12.75 -25.30 -10.63
C VAL A 23 14.24 -24.97 -10.52
N ALA A 24 14.99 -25.08 -11.62
CA ALA A 24 16.42 -24.78 -11.64
C ALA A 24 16.73 -23.29 -11.37
N ALA A 25 15.80 -22.40 -11.72
CA ALA A 25 15.91 -20.96 -11.47
C ALA A 25 15.69 -20.57 -9.99
N LEU A 26 15.01 -21.42 -9.20
CA LEU A 26 14.72 -21.14 -7.80
C LEU A 26 15.99 -21.26 -6.94
N LEU A 27 16.25 -20.24 -6.13
CA LEU A 27 17.39 -20.23 -5.23
C LEU A 27 17.14 -21.13 -4.01
N PRO A 28 18.17 -21.75 -3.42
CA PRO A 28 18.00 -22.53 -2.19
C PRO A 28 17.27 -21.73 -1.10
N GLY A 29 16.37 -22.38 -0.36
CA GLY A 29 15.73 -21.77 0.80
C GLY A 29 16.71 -21.41 1.91
N ILE A 30 16.32 -20.46 2.76
CA ILE A 30 17.13 -19.90 3.85
C ILE A 30 16.49 -20.19 5.22
N SER A 31 17.31 -20.20 6.28
CA SER A 31 16.85 -20.48 7.65
C SER A 31 16.15 -19.27 8.27
N ASP A 32 15.40 -19.49 9.36
CA ASP A 32 14.74 -18.42 10.11
C ASP A 32 15.73 -17.39 10.63
N GLU A 33 16.91 -17.83 11.08
CA GLU A 33 17.96 -16.92 11.54
C GLU A 33 18.49 -16.04 10.41
N GLN A 34 18.63 -16.59 9.19
CA GLN A 34 19.03 -15.82 8.02
C GLN A 34 17.92 -14.84 7.61
N ILE A 35 16.66 -15.28 7.64
CA ILE A 35 15.50 -14.41 7.37
C ILE A 35 15.48 -13.25 8.37
N ASP A 36 15.64 -13.53 9.66
CA ASP A 36 15.67 -12.52 10.71
C ASP A 36 16.83 -11.52 10.54
N GLU A 37 18.01 -12.02 10.15
CA GLU A 37 19.19 -11.17 9.90
C GLU A 37 18.96 -10.23 8.71
N ILE A 38 18.45 -10.75 7.59
CA ILE A 38 18.20 -9.96 6.38
C ILE A 38 17.02 -9.00 6.60
N ALA A 39 15.97 -9.44 7.29
CA ALA A 39 14.77 -8.65 7.55
C ALA A 39 14.93 -7.63 8.70
N GLN A 40 16.11 -7.51 9.30
CA GLN A 40 16.39 -6.55 10.37
C GLN A 40 15.98 -5.10 10.03
N PRO A 41 16.12 -4.60 8.78
CA PRO A 41 15.67 -3.25 8.41
C PRO A 41 14.16 -3.03 8.44
N LEU A 42 13.34 -4.09 8.52
CA LEU A 42 11.88 -3.97 8.62
C LEU A 42 11.41 -3.55 10.02
N LEU A 43 12.29 -3.58 11.02
CA LEU A 43 11.92 -3.22 12.39
C LEU A 43 11.28 -1.82 12.46
N PRO A 44 10.19 -1.64 13.23
CA PRO A 44 9.66 -2.58 14.23
C PRO A 44 8.71 -3.66 13.67
N TYR A 45 8.51 -3.74 12.36
CA TYR A 45 7.65 -4.73 11.72
C TYR A 45 8.34 -6.09 11.57
N ARG A 46 7.55 -7.12 11.27
CA ARG A 46 8.02 -8.48 10.98
C ARG A 46 7.31 -9.03 9.76
N LEU A 47 8.01 -9.87 9.02
CA LEU A 47 7.41 -10.69 7.96
C LEU A 47 6.39 -11.65 8.58
N PRO A 48 5.25 -11.90 7.91
CA PRO A 48 4.28 -12.91 8.38
C PRO A 48 4.87 -14.32 8.23
N GLU A 49 4.36 -15.29 9.01
CA GLU A 49 4.80 -16.70 8.96
C GLU A 49 4.68 -17.31 7.56
N ALA A 50 3.69 -16.88 6.78
CA ALA A 50 3.55 -17.28 5.39
C ALA A 50 4.74 -16.85 4.51
N ALA A 51 5.33 -15.67 4.77
CA ALA A 51 6.55 -15.23 4.09
C ALA A 51 7.78 -16.02 4.57
N TYR A 52 7.90 -16.34 5.86
CA TYR A 52 8.94 -17.27 6.35
C TYR A 52 8.82 -18.63 5.65
N THR A 53 7.61 -19.17 5.56
CA THR A 53 7.36 -20.45 4.87
C THR A 53 7.80 -20.38 3.41
N LEU A 54 7.55 -19.27 2.72
CA LEU A 54 7.96 -19.07 1.33
C LEU A 54 9.49 -18.98 1.19
N TYR A 55 10.17 -18.22 2.05
CA TYR A 55 11.63 -18.06 2.00
C TYR A 55 12.42 -19.27 2.52
N ARG A 56 11.84 -20.06 3.43
CA ARG A 56 12.36 -21.40 3.79
C ARG A 56 12.31 -22.37 2.61
N TRP A 57 11.31 -22.22 1.75
CA TRP A 57 11.14 -23.06 0.57
C TRP A 57 12.17 -22.68 -0.51
N HIS A 58 12.21 -21.41 -0.93
CA HIS A 58 13.22 -20.88 -1.84
C HIS A 58 13.50 -19.40 -1.55
N ASN A 59 14.76 -18.96 -1.63
CA ASN A 59 15.11 -17.54 -1.45
C ASN A 59 14.97 -16.75 -2.75
N GLY A 60 13.77 -16.71 -3.34
CA GLY A 60 13.58 -16.09 -4.65
C GLY A 60 14.12 -16.94 -5.80
N GLN A 61 14.52 -16.27 -6.89
CA GLN A 61 15.02 -16.89 -8.11
C GLN A 61 16.16 -16.10 -8.77
N ASP A 62 16.86 -16.71 -9.73
CA ASP A 62 18.01 -16.14 -10.46
C ASP A 62 17.65 -15.33 -11.73
N TRP A 63 16.38 -14.97 -11.89
CA TRP A 63 15.82 -14.18 -13.01
C TRP A 63 15.89 -14.84 -14.40
N SER A 64 16.34 -16.08 -14.49
CA SER A 64 16.39 -16.79 -15.77
C SER A 64 15.01 -17.20 -16.30
N GLU A 65 14.03 -17.31 -15.39
CA GLU A 65 12.65 -17.72 -15.67
C GLU A 65 11.67 -16.89 -14.82
N GLU A 66 10.39 -16.85 -15.22
CA GLU A 66 9.31 -16.28 -14.40
C GLU A 66 8.90 -17.29 -13.32
N PHE A 67 8.65 -16.84 -12.08
CA PHE A 67 8.18 -17.74 -11.03
C PHE A 67 6.69 -18.06 -11.18
N LEU A 68 5.88 -17.00 -11.22
CA LEU A 68 4.46 -17.06 -11.57
C LEU A 68 4.27 -16.37 -12.92
N PRO A 69 3.16 -16.61 -13.63
CA PRO A 69 2.83 -15.86 -14.84
C PRO A 69 2.94 -14.35 -14.61
N SER A 70 3.89 -13.73 -15.32
CA SER A 70 4.24 -12.31 -15.21
C SER A 70 4.80 -11.87 -13.86
N TYR A 71 5.38 -12.73 -13.02
CA TYR A 71 5.99 -12.29 -11.75
C TYR A 71 7.25 -13.07 -11.39
N ASN A 72 8.27 -12.34 -10.94
CA ASN A 72 9.50 -12.89 -10.41
C ASN A 72 9.43 -12.96 -8.89
N PHE A 73 9.96 -14.05 -8.31
CA PHE A 73 10.08 -14.17 -6.86
C PHE A 73 11.37 -13.51 -6.38
N LEU A 74 11.25 -12.43 -5.63
CA LEU A 74 12.39 -11.66 -5.15
C LEU A 74 13.20 -12.44 -4.12
N PRO A 75 14.54 -12.57 -4.29
CA PRO A 75 15.42 -12.91 -3.19
C PRO A 75 15.20 -11.93 -2.02
N LEU A 76 15.23 -12.42 -0.79
CA LEU A 76 14.85 -11.64 0.38
C LEU A 76 15.69 -10.36 0.51
N GLU A 77 16.99 -10.44 0.22
CA GLU A 77 17.91 -9.31 0.23
C GLU A 77 17.45 -8.19 -0.72
N GLN A 78 17.02 -8.56 -1.92
CA GLN A 78 16.50 -7.62 -2.90
C GLN A 78 15.13 -7.08 -2.50
N ALA A 79 14.25 -7.91 -1.95
CA ALA A 79 12.95 -7.45 -1.44
C ALA A 79 13.12 -6.42 -0.31
N VAL A 80 14.08 -6.62 0.59
CA VAL A 80 14.44 -5.64 1.63
C VAL A 80 15.00 -4.36 1.02
N GLU A 81 15.90 -4.46 0.04
CA GLU A 81 16.44 -3.28 -0.66
C GLU A 81 15.33 -2.47 -1.35
N GLU A 82 14.46 -3.14 -2.11
CA GLU A 82 13.32 -2.52 -2.79
C GLU A 82 12.37 -1.85 -1.77
N TYR A 83 12.06 -2.53 -0.67
CA TYR A 83 11.25 -1.98 0.41
C TYR A 83 11.87 -0.70 1.00
N GLN A 84 13.17 -0.73 1.30
CA GLN A 84 13.88 0.44 1.84
C GLN A 84 13.88 1.61 0.85
N GLN A 85 14.10 1.34 -0.44
CA GLN A 85 14.02 2.36 -1.48
C GLN A 85 12.60 2.97 -1.55
N MET A 86 11.56 2.15 -1.47
CA MET A 86 10.17 2.63 -1.50
C MET A 86 9.83 3.52 -0.30
N LEU A 87 10.43 3.24 0.88
CA LEU A 87 10.34 4.11 2.05
C LEU A 87 11.15 5.40 1.89
N GLU A 88 12.40 5.30 1.43
CA GLU A 88 13.33 6.43 1.34
C GLU A 88 12.91 7.45 0.27
N PHE A 89 12.50 6.97 -0.91
CA PHE A 89 12.02 7.82 -1.99
C PHE A 89 10.58 8.29 -1.80
N GLU A 90 9.98 8.01 -0.64
CA GLU A 90 8.59 8.29 -0.31
C GLU A 90 7.66 7.98 -1.49
N ARG A 91 7.83 6.80 -2.11
CA ARG A 91 7.02 6.41 -3.29
C ARG A 91 5.56 6.68 -2.92
N GLU A 92 4.93 7.61 -3.62
CA GLU A 92 3.73 8.23 -3.08
C GLU A 92 2.65 7.20 -2.75
N GLY A 93 2.26 7.16 -1.47
CA GLY A 93 1.25 6.23 -0.96
C GLY A 93 1.79 4.83 -0.60
N TRP A 94 3.10 4.60 -0.67
CA TRP A 94 3.67 3.34 -0.17
C TRP A 94 3.49 3.24 1.34
N ASN A 95 2.99 2.09 1.80
CA ASN A 95 2.81 1.86 3.21
C ASN A 95 3.99 1.09 3.83
N PRO A 96 4.47 1.47 5.03
CA PRO A 96 5.51 0.70 5.73
C PRO A 96 5.13 -0.73 6.11
N LEU A 97 3.86 -1.09 6.07
CA LEU A 97 3.47 -2.49 6.24
C LEU A 97 3.52 -3.26 4.92
N TRP A 98 3.76 -2.64 3.77
CA TRP A 98 3.75 -3.36 2.49
C TRP A 98 5.14 -3.81 2.11
N PHE A 99 5.35 -5.11 2.18
CA PHE A 99 6.60 -5.75 1.82
C PHE A 99 6.47 -6.45 0.47
N PRO A 100 7.31 -6.09 -0.54
CA PRO A 100 7.27 -6.73 -1.85
C PRO A 100 7.78 -8.17 -1.77
N LEU A 101 7.01 -9.12 -2.30
CA LEU A 101 7.47 -10.50 -2.45
C LEU A 101 7.75 -10.86 -3.89
N LEU A 102 6.89 -10.38 -4.79
CA LEU A 102 7.00 -10.66 -6.20
C LEU A 102 6.94 -9.37 -7.01
N SER A 103 7.76 -9.28 -8.04
CA SER A 103 7.84 -8.11 -8.88
C SER A 103 7.79 -8.46 -10.36
N PHE A 104 7.24 -7.53 -11.13
CA PHE A 104 7.30 -7.53 -12.57
C PHE A 104 7.39 -6.10 -13.07
N GLU A 105 8.52 -5.76 -13.66
CA GLU A 105 8.84 -4.37 -13.99
C GLU A 105 8.69 -3.50 -12.73
N ALA A 106 7.71 -2.59 -12.69
CA ALA A 106 7.43 -1.73 -11.55
C ALA A 106 6.19 -2.17 -10.73
N ASP A 107 5.50 -3.23 -11.17
CA ASP A 107 4.33 -3.80 -10.52
C ASP A 107 4.75 -4.80 -9.44
N GLN A 108 4.02 -4.80 -8.32
CA GLN A 108 4.41 -5.52 -7.12
C GLN A 108 3.24 -6.30 -6.53
N LEU A 109 3.48 -7.56 -6.16
CA LEU A 109 2.63 -8.29 -5.22
C LEU A 109 3.28 -8.21 -3.84
N VAL A 110 2.57 -7.54 -2.94
CA VAL A 110 3.04 -7.25 -1.59
C VAL A 110 2.26 -8.06 -0.57
N VAL A 111 2.92 -8.40 0.53
CA VAL A 111 2.24 -8.85 1.75
C VAL A 111 2.27 -7.76 2.79
N VAL A 112 1.32 -7.84 3.71
CA VAL A 112 1.32 -6.96 4.86
C VAL A 112 2.25 -7.52 5.92
N CYS A 113 3.19 -6.73 6.40
CA CYS A 113 3.97 -6.95 7.59
C CYS A 113 3.16 -6.45 8.78
N SER A 114 2.87 -7.31 9.75
CA SER A 114 2.25 -6.87 11.00
C SER A 114 2.81 -7.67 12.15
N ALA A 115 2.75 -7.10 13.35
CA ALA A 115 3.23 -7.78 14.56
C ALA A 115 2.33 -8.96 14.99
N GLN A 116 1.14 -9.15 14.40
CA GLN A 116 0.05 -9.89 15.06
C GLN A 116 -0.72 -10.92 14.20
N GLN A 117 -0.29 -11.23 12.97
CA GLN A 117 -1.02 -12.23 12.15
C GLN A 117 -0.09 -13.20 11.40
N ALA A 118 -0.47 -14.48 11.39
CA ALA A 118 0.28 -15.58 10.78
C ALA A 118 0.11 -15.65 9.25
N SER A 119 -1.03 -15.23 8.72
CA SER A 119 -1.29 -15.15 7.28
C SER A 119 -2.03 -13.85 6.98
N LEU A 120 -1.56 -13.13 5.97
CA LEU A 120 -2.01 -11.81 5.56
C LEU A 120 -2.31 -11.83 4.06
N PRO A 121 -3.21 -10.94 3.59
CA PRO A 121 -3.57 -10.89 2.18
C PRO A 121 -2.37 -10.56 1.30
N VAL A 122 -2.45 -11.00 0.05
CA VAL A 122 -1.56 -10.54 -1.03
C VAL A 122 -2.25 -9.39 -1.74
N LEU A 123 -1.60 -8.24 -1.76
CA LEU A 123 -2.10 -7.05 -2.43
C LEU A 123 -1.34 -6.85 -3.74
N PHE A 124 -2.05 -6.39 -4.77
CA PHE A 124 -1.46 -5.98 -6.04
C PHE A 124 -1.31 -4.46 -6.06
N SER A 125 -0.07 -4.00 -6.13
CA SER A 125 0.31 -2.59 -6.26
C SER A 125 0.82 -2.35 -7.69
N PRO A 126 -0.05 -1.93 -8.62
CA PRO A 126 0.38 -1.48 -9.93
C PRO A 126 1.27 -0.23 -9.84
N SER A 127 2.13 -0.08 -10.83
CA SER A 127 3.10 1.01 -10.97
C SER A 127 2.48 2.31 -11.46
N GLU A 128 1.60 2.21 -12.45
CA GLU A 128 0.95 3.37 -13.10
C GLU A 128 -0.34 3.80 -12.40
N ASP A 129 -0.81 3.04 -11.42
CA ASP A 129 -2.09 3.28 -10.75
C ASP A 129 -1.88 3.60 -9.24
N PRO A 130 -2.43 4.73 -8.76
CA PRO A 130 -2.37 5.12 -7.36
C PRO A 130 -3.15 4.19 -6.41
N GLU A 131 -3.94 3.27 -6.92
CA GLU A 131 -4.71 2.31 -6.13
C GLU A 131 -3.87 1.05 -5.79
N ILE A 132 -4.36 0.31 -4.81
CA ILE A 132 -3.88 -1.01 -4.41
C ILE A 132 -5.08 -1.95 -4.39
N TYR A 133 -4.88 -3.22 -4.72
CA TYR A 133 -5.97 -4.17 -4.89
C TYR A 133 -5.76 -5.39 -4.02
N LEU A 134 -6.80 -5.83 -3.30
CA LEU A 134 -6.79 -7.16 -2.67
C LEU A 134 -6.75 -8.22 -3.78
N TRP A 135 -5.58 -8.82 -4.02
CA TRP A 135 -5.38 -9.74 -5.14
C TRP A 135 -5.69 -11.18 -4.76
N HIS A 136 -5.22 -11.58 -3.57
CA HIS A 136 -5.54 -12.85 -2.94
C HIS A 136 -5.76 -12.69 -1.43
N ASN A 137 -6.65 -13.51 -0.88
CA ASN A 137 -6.94 -13.49 0.56
C ASN A 137 -5.74 -13.95 1.42
N SER A 138 -4.77 -14.65 0.83
CA SER A 138 -3.55 -15.16 1.47
C SER A 138 -2.55 -15.67 0.43
N LEU A 139 -1.29 -15.91 0.84
CA LEU A 139 -0.28 -16.58 0.01
C LEU A 139 -0.73 -18.01 -0.35
N GLU A 140 -1.35 -18.73 0.58
CA GLU A 140 -1.93 -20.04 0.33
C GLU A 140 -2.93 -20.02 -0.83
N ALA A 141 -3.85 -19.05 -0.80
CA ALA A 141 -4.86 -18.89 -1.84
C ALA A 141 -4.23 -18.50 -3.20
N MET A 142 -3.15 -17.72 -3.19
CA MET A 142 -2.38 -17.38 -4.39
C MET A 142 -1.77 -18.64 -5.02
N ILE A 143 -1.04 -19.45 -4.25
CA ILE A 143 -0.41 -20.68 -4.77
C ILE A 143 -1.48 -21.69 -5.24
N HIS A 144 -2.61 -21.81 -4.52
CA HIS A 144 -3.72 -22.65 -4.97
C HIS A 144 -4.38 -22.14 -6.25
N THR A 145 -4.47 -20.82 -6.44
CA THR A 145 -4.94 -20.23 -7.70
C THR A 145 -4.02 -20.62 -8.84
N VAL A 146 -2.71 -20.47 -8.66
CA VAL A 146 -1.69 -20.83 -9.67
C VAL A 146 -1.81 -22.30 -10.07
N LEU A 147 -1.86 -23.21 -9.08
CA LEU A 147 -2.05 -24.64 -9.33
C LEU A 147 -3.38 -24.94 -10.04
N GLY A 148 -4.45 -24.24 -9.68
CA GLY A 148 -5.74 -24.36 -10.35
C GLY A 148 -5.67 -23.94 -11.81
N CYS A 149 -5.05 -22.79 -12.08
CA CYS A 149 -4.86 -22.25 -13.42
C CYS A 149 -4.02 -23.19 -14.30
N TYR A 150 -2.94 -23.78 -13.77
CA TYR A 150 -2.19 -24.80 -14.50
C TYR A 150 -3.01 -26.06 -14.82
N ARG A 151 -3.83 -26.54 -13.88
CA ARG A 151 -4.66 -27.74 -14.07
C ARG A 151 -5.79 -27.52 -15.07
N GLU A 152 -6.37 -26.34 -15.07
CA GLU A 152 -7.51 -25.98 -15.93
C GLU A 152 -7.08 -25.32 -17.25
N GLY A 153 -5.78 -25.12 -17.47
CA GLY A 153 -5.24 -24.51 -18.69
C GLY A 153 -5.60 -23.03 -18.84
N ALA A 154 -5.72 -22.31 -17.73
CA ALA A 154 -6.16 -20.91 -17.70
C ALA A 154 -5.06 -19.92 -18.11
N TYR A 155 -3.79 -20.32 -17.96
CA TYR A 155 -2.65 -19.49 -18.34
C TYR A 155 -2.36 -19.62 -19.83
N LEU A 156 -2.59 -18.52 -20.56
CA LEU A 156 -2.34 -18.40 -21.99
C LEU A 156 -1.26 -17.35 -22.23
N LYS A 157 -0.25 -17.66 -23.05
CA LYS A 157 0.82 -16.72 -23.43
C LYS A 157 0.61 -16.30 -24.89
N ALA A 158 0.53 -15.00 -25.15
CA ALA A 158 0.43 -14.42 -26.49
C ALA A 158 1.47 -13.31 -26.63
N ASP A 159 2.24 -13.32 -27.72
CA ASP A 159 3.31 -12.36 -27.98
C ASP A 159 4.29 -12.16 -26.81
N ASN A 160 4.57 -13.25 -26.07
CA ASN A 160 5.38 -13.31 -24.84
C ASN A 160 4.76 -12.69 -23.58
N TYR A 161 3.49 -12.29 -23.62
CA TYR A 161 2.75 -11.80 -22.44
C TYR A 161 1.69 -12.80 -21.99
N TRP A 162 1.52 -12.93 -20.69
CA TRP A 162 0.41 -13.71 -20.14
C TRP A 162 -0.90 -12.94 -20.29
N GLN A 163 -1.90 -13.58 -20.87
CA GLN A 163 -3.22 -13.02 -21.02
C GLN A 163 -4.05 -13.32 -19.78
N GLN A 164 -4.63 -12.29 -19.18
CA GLN A 164 -5.64 -12.48 -18.17
C GLN A 164 -6.91 -13.05 -18.81
N THR A 165 -7.37 -14.20 -18.30
CA THR A 165 -8.56 -14.87 -18.84
C THR A 165 -9.72 -14.85 -17.85
N GLU A 166 -10.96 -14.95 -18.36
CA GLU A 166 -12.13 -15.12 -17.49
C GLU A 166 -12.03 -16.39 -16.63
N LEU A 167 -11.33 -17.42 -17.14
CA LEU A 167 -11.10 -18.66 -16.41
C LEU A 167 -10.11 -18.46 -15.26
N GLU A 168 -9.03 -17.72 -15.46
CA GLU A 168 -8.08 -17.36 -14.40
C GLU A 168 -8.79 -16.58 -13.28
N GLU A 169 -9.61 -15.57 -13.65
CA GLU A 169 -10.39 -14.81 -12.68
C GLU A 169 -11.37 -15.71 -11.90
N ALA A 170 -12.07 -16.61 -12.60
CA ALA A 170 -13.00 -17.55 -11.99
C ALA A 170 -12.28 -18.50 -11.01
N ILE A 171 -11.09 -18.98 -11.34
CA ILE A 171 -10.27 -19.83 -10.46
C ILE A 171 -9.79 -19.03 -9.26
N ARG A 172 -9.27 -17.81 -9.46
CA ARG A 172 -8.85 -16.92 -8.37
C ARG A 172 -9.97 -16.68 -7.37
N ARG A 173 -11.18 -16.36 -7.84
CA ARG A 173 -12.36 -16.15 -6.99
C ARG A 173 -12.79 -17.40 -6.20
N ARG A 174 -12.47 -18.63 -6.65
CA ARG A 174 -12.74 -19.85 -5.86
C ARG A 174 -11.88 -19.92 -4.60
N TYR A 175 -10.63 -19.44 -4.67
CA TYR A 175 -9.68 -19.49 -3.54
C TYR A 175 -9.59 -18.16 -2.78
N SER A 176 -9.95 -17.04 -3.42
CA SER A 176 -9.96 -15.69 -2.86
C SER A 176 -11.30 -15.00 -3.18
N PRO A 177 -12.40 -15.40 -2.53
CA PRO A 177 -13.74 -14.89 -2.85
C PRO A 177 -13.91 -13.39 -2.56
N ASP A 178 -13.08 -12.82 -1.69
CA ASP A 178 -13.10 -11.40 -1.36
C ASP A 178 -12.14 -10.59 -2.25
N ALA A 179 -11.38 -11.24 -3.13
CA ALA A 179 -10.41 -10.53 -3.96
C ALA A 179 -11.08 -9.64 -5.02
N TYR A 180 -10.39 -8.54 -5.30
CA TYR A 180 -10.79 -7.54 -6.28
C TYR A 180 -11.03 -8.16 -7.67
N SER A 181 -11.95 -7.57 -8.43
CA SER A 181 -12.14 -7.88 -9.84
C SER A 181 -12.29 -6.61 -10.66
N PHE A 182 -11.54 -6.54 -11.75
CA PHE A 182 -11.65 -5.45 -12.73
C PHE A 182 -13.05 -5.36 -13.36
N LYS A 183 -13.81 -6.47 -13.42
CA LYS A 183 -15.19 -6.44 -13.93
C LYS A 183 -16.17 -5.81 -12.94
N ASP A 184 -15.82 -5.77 -11.65
CA ASP A 184 -16.64 -5.17 -10.61
C ASP A 184 -16.51 -3.63 -10.57
N GLU A 185 -15.56 -3.02 -11.31
CA GLU A 185 -15.43 -1.55 -11.46
C GLU A 185 -16.70 -0.86 -12.00
N LEU A 186 -17.50 -1.57 -12.80
CA LEU A 186 -18.77 -1.07 -13.31
C LEU A 186 -19.90 -1.09 -12.28
N ARG A 187 -19.67 -1.64 -11.09
CA ARG A 187 -20.57 -1.60 -9.94
C ARG A 187 -19.89 -0.83 -8.81
N SER A 188 -19.87 0.48 -8.99
CA SER A 188 -19.45 1.49 -8.01
C SER A 188 -20.21 1.39 -6.69
N GLN A 189 -19.87 0.42 -5.86
CA GLN A 189 -20.09 0.46 -4.43
C GLN A 189 -18.84 -0.09 -3.77
N MET A 190 -18.10 0.81 -3.12
CA MET A 190 -17.25 0.48 -1.99
C MET A 190 -18.02 -0.51 -1.13
N VAL A 191 -17.67 -1.79 -1.16
CA VAL A 191 -18.22 -2.73 -0.19
C VAL A 191 -17.57 -2.33 1.13
N GLU A 192 -18.34 -1.61 1.96
CA GLU A 192 -17.92 -1.20 3.30
C GLU A 192 -17.26 -2.40 4.01
N GLY A 193 -15.99 -2.23 4.34
CA GLY A 193 -15.24 -3.12 5.21
C GLY A 193 -14.43 -4.24 4.55
N ARG A 194 -14.32 -4.35 3.21
CA ARG A 194 -13.57 -5.49 2.62
C ARG A 194 -12.63 -5.22 1.45
N ASN A 195 -12.78 -4.09 0.75
CA ASN A 195 -11.91 -3.79 -0.37
C ASN A 195 -11.00 -2.60 -0.05
N PHE A 196 -9.71 -2.89 0.12
CA PHE A 196 -8.67 -1.88 0.22
C PHE A 196 -8.36 -1.45 -1.20
N HIS A 197 -8.75 -0.22 -1.56
CA HIS A 197 -8.53 0.31 -2.90
C HIS A 197 -7.44 1.36 -2.95
N SER A 198 -7.21 2.12 -1.87
CA SER A 198 -6.37 3.30 -1.98
C SER A 198 -5.14 3.25 -1.09
N LYS A 199 -4.02 3.65 -1.69
CA LYS A 199 -2.74 3.96 -1.04
C LYS A 199 -2.82 5.16 -0.10
N PHE A 200 -3.86 6.00 -0.24
CA PHE A 200 -3.99 7.27 0.49
C PHE A 200 -5.04 7.21 1.62
N ALA A 201 -6.11 6.41 1.44
CA ALA A 201 -7.24 6.27 2.37
C ALA A 201 -6.96 5.42 3.61
N THR A 202 -5.90 5.75 4.34
CA THR A 202 -5.47 5.03 5.55
C THR A 202 -6.53 4.93 6.64
N HIS A 203 -7.48 5.88 6.70
CA HIS A 203 -8.63 5.84 7.62
C HIS A 203 -9.63 4.70 7.32
N ARG A 204 -9.60 4.15 6.10
CA ARG A 204 -10.45 3.03 5.66
C ARG A 204 -9.79 1.68 5.81
N TRP A 205 -8.53 1.66 6.25
CA TRP A 205 -7.80 0.41 6.43
C TRP A 205 -8.28 -0.35 7.67
N PRO A 206 -7.94 -1.65 7.81
CA PRO A 206 -8.25 -2.40 9.01
C PRO A 206 -7.63 -1.73 10.23
N SER A 207 -8.34 -1.77 11.36
CA SER A 207 -7.90 -1.13 12.59
C SER A 207 -6.53 -1.61 13.06
N GLU A 208 -6.22 -2.89 12.85
CA GLU A 208 -4.94 -3.50 13.17
C GLU A 208 -3.77 -2.90 12.36
N TRP A 209 -4.00 -2.54 11.10
CA TRP A 209 -2.97 -1.93 10.25
C TRP A 209 -2.75 -0.48 10.62
N GLN A 210 -3.84 0.25 10.90
CA GLN A 210 -3.75 1.61 11.42
C GLN A 210 -2.94 1.63 12.72
N GLN A 211 -3.25 0.74 13.67
CA GLN A 211 -2.53 0.63 14.94
C GLN A 211 -1.05 0.28 14.74
N ALA A 212 -0.73 -0.60 13.79
CA ALA A 212 0.65 -0.99 13.51
C ALA A 212 1.52 0.19 13.03
N ILE A 213 0.93 1.17 12.33
CA ILE A 213 1.62 2.41 11.93
C ILE A 213 1.43 3.57 12.92
N GLY A 214 1.00 3.28 14.15
CA GLY A 214 0.80 4.29 15.20
C GLY A 214 -0.41 5.18 15.00
N ARG A 215 -1.37 4.80 14.14
CA ARG A 215 -2.66 5.46 13.99
C ARG A 215 -3.73 4.80 14.86
N SER A 216 -4.54 5.61 15.51
CA SER A 216 -5.66 5.16 16.35
C SER A 216 -6.95 5.85 15.87
N GLU A 217 -8.12 5.37 16.31
CA GLU A 217 -9.39 6.06 16.04
C GLU A 217 -9.35 7.52 16.51
N ALA A 218 -8.66 7.80 17.63
CA ALA A 218 -8.41 9.16 18.12
C ALA A 218 -7.53 9.99 17.19
N SER A 219 -6.66 9.38 16.39
CA SER A 219 -5.85 10.06 15.37
C SER A 219 -6.71 10.62 14.22
N TYR A 220 -7.97 10.21 14.13
CA TYR A 220 -8.94 10.66 13.14
C TYR A 220 -10.11 11.42 13.76
N GLN A 221 -10.13 11.67 15.07
CA GLN A 221 -11.17 12.49 15.67
C GLN A 221 -10.87 13.97 15.40
N PRO A 222 -11.89 14.80 15.11
CA PRO A 222 -11.70 16.23 15.02
C PRO A 222 -11.14 16.72 16.36
N VAL A 223 -9.99 17.37 16.30
CA VAL A 223 -9.36 17.98 17.49
C VAL A 223 -10.09 19.28 17.85
N GLY A 224 -10.88 19.79 16.90
CA GLY A 224 -11.57 21.07 16.98
C GLY A 224 -10.65 22.19 16.51
N ALA A 225 -11.21 23.14 15.76
CA ALA A 225 -10.49 24.35 15.41
C ALA A 225 -10.05 25.09 16.68
N SER A 226 -8.75 25.30 16.84
CA SER A 226 -8.21 26.09 17.95
C SER A 226 -8.45 27.59 17.74
N ILE A 227 -8.51 28.01 16.47
CA ILE A 227 -8.78 29.39 16.02
C ILE A 227 -9.44 29.36 14.63
N THR A 228 -10.02 30.49 14.23
CA THR A 228 -10.54 30.75 12.88
C THR A 228 -9.42 31.17 11.91
N ILE A 229 -9.70 31.14 10.61
CA ILE A 229 -8.75 31.60 9.59
C ILE A 229 -8.41 33.08 9.77
N ALA A 230 -9.40 33.93 10.09
CA ALA A 230 -9.14 35.35 10.32
C ALA A 230 -8.28 35.59 11.56
N GLU A 231 -8.49 34.85 12.65
CA GLU A 231 -7.65 34.93 13.86
C GLU A 231 -6.23 34.47 13.58
N PHE A 232 -6.04 33.42 12.78
CA PHE A 232 -4.73 32.98 12.32
C PHE A 232 -4.02 34.07 11.50
N GLN A 233 -4.74 34.71 10.56
CA GLN A 233 -4.20 35.79 9.73
C GLN A 233 -3.92 37.08 10.52
N ALA A 234 -4.65 37.33 11.60
CA ALA A 234 -4.51 38.51 12.45
C ALA A 234 -3.36 38.42 13.46
N GLN A 235 -2.77 37.24 13.65
CA GLN A 235 -1.57 37.07 14.48
C GLN A 235 -0.36 37.72 13.77
N ALA A 236 -0.18 39.01 14.03
CA ALA A 236 0.80 39.89 13.38
C ALA A 236 2.26 39.64 13.77
N GLU A 237 2.51 38.78 14.77
CA GLU A 237 3.86 38.35 15.17
C GLU A 237 3.97 36.83 15.06
N PRO A 238 5.15 36.29 14.70
CA PRO A 238 5.32 34.86 14.62
C PRO A 238 5.01 34.27 15.98
N VAL A 239 3.93 33.50 16.06
CA VAL A 239 3.73 32.59 17.17
C VAL A 239 5.06 31.86 17.33
N ALA A 240 5.68 32.00 18.50
CA ALA A 240 6.84 31.19 18.86
C ALA A 240 6.53 29.76 18.42
N SER A 241 7.35 29.21 17.52
CA SER A 241 7.06 28.02 16.69
C SER A 241 5.96 27.14 17.29
N GLY A 242 4.81 27.09 16.63
CA GLY A 242 3.58 26.58 17.20
C GLY A 242 2.78 25.73 16.23
N THR A 243 1.83 25.00 16.79
CA THR A 243 0.87 24.17 16.06
C THR A 243 -0.51 24.77 16.27
N VAL A 244 -1.22 25.10 15.19
CA VAL A 244 -2.62 25.57 15.24
C VAL A 244 -3.51 24.64 14.41
N VAL A 245 -4.73 24.42 14.86
CA VAL A 245 -5.73 23.63 14.13
C VAL A 245 -6.79 24.58 13.58
N LEU A 246 -6.99 24.56 12.25
CA LEU A 246 -8.05 25.31 11.58
C LEU A 246 -9.09 24.33 11.02
N GLN A 247 -10.33 24.79 10.91
CA GLN A 247 -11.37 24.08 10.18
C GLN A 247 -11.76 24.92 8.96
N GLY A 248 -11.79 24.30 7.77
CA GLY A 248 -12.17 25.01 6.56
C GLY A 248 -12.68 24.07 5.46
N LYS A 249 -13.55 24.59 4.61
CA LYS A 249 -14.04 23.94 3.39
C LYS A 249 -13.05 24.15 2.26
N VAL A 250 -12.69 23.11 1.52
CA VAL A 250 -11.88 23.27 0.31
C VAL A 250 -12.72 23.97 -0.74
N VAL A 251 -12.33 25.18 -1.12
CA VAL A 251 -13.00 25.99 -2.14
C VAL A 251 -12.23 26.04 -3.46
N GLU A 252 -10.93 25.79 -3.41
CA GLU A 252 -10.06 25.73 -4.58
C GLU A 252 -8.98 24.67 -4.36
N LEU A 253 -8.66 23.93 -5.42
CA LEU A 253 -7.59 22.95 -5.45
C LEU A 253 -6.89 23.07 -6.81
N MET A 254 -5.61 23.42 -6.81
CA MET A 254 -4.79 23.46 -8.01
C MET A 254 -3.40 22.92 -7.68
N GLY A 255 -2.67 22.37 -8.64
CA GLY A 255 -1.36 21.78 -8.33
C GLY A 255 -0.71 21.10 -9.51
N SER A 256 0.50 20.60 -9.28
CA SER A 256 1.22 19.69 -10.15
C SER A 256 1.31 18.30 -9.49
N SER A 257 2.07 17.40 -10.12
CA SER A 257 2.45 16.11 -9.53
C SER A 257 3.26 16.22 -8.24
N ASP A 258 3.73 17.39 -7.83
CA ASP A 258 4.70 17.52 -6.72
C ASP A 258 4.12 18.31 -5.54
N PHE A 259 3.04 19.06 -5.77
CA PHE A 259 2.34 19.81 -4.73
C PHE A 259 0.92 20.14 -5.17
N SER A 260 0.04 20.34 -4.19
CA SER A 260 -1.24 21.01 -4.38
C SER A 260 -1.27 22.30 -3.57
N LEU A 261 -1.68 23.39 -4.21
CA LEU A 261 -2.16 24.58 -3.55
C LEU A 261 -3.66 24.40 -3.27
N VAL A 262 -4.00 24.40 -1.99
CA VAL A 262 -5.36 24.17 -1.52
C VAL A 262 -5.83 25.46 -0.86
N THR A 263 -6.96 26.00 -1.28
CA THR A 263 -7.60 27.11 -0.58
C THR A 263 -8.71 26.57 0.31
N PHE A 264 -8.52 26.72 1.61
CA PHE A 264 -9.52 26.47 2.63
C PHE A 264 -10.29 27.76 2.91
N ALA A 265 -11.60 27.66 3.10
CA ALA A 265 -12.45 28.77 3.51
C ALA A 265 -13.28 28.38 4.72
N ASP A 266 -13.33 29.24 5.73
CA ASP A 266 -14.31 29.18 6.80
C ASP A 266 -15.26 30.38 6.69
N HIS A 267 -16.04 30.65 7.74
CA HIS A 267 -16.96 31.79 7.76
C HIS A 267 -16.26 33.14 8.01
N THR A 268 -14.95 33.13 8.28
CA THR A 268 -14.14 34.29 8.67
C THR A 268 -13.12 34.71 7.63
N GLY A 269 -12.66 33.78 6.78
CA GLY A 269 -11.64 34.07 5.78
C GLY A 269 -11.30 32.90 4.87
N GLN A 270 -10.23 33.08 4.09
CA GLN A 270 -9.65 32.05 3.23
C GLN A 270 -8.16 31.94 3.47
N LEU A 271 -7.64 30.71 3.43
CA LEU A 271 -6.23 30.40 3.58
C LEU A 271 -5.81 29.44 2.47
N SER A 272 -4.90 29.90 1.62
CA SER A 272 -4.24 29.04 0.64
C SER A 272 -2.99 28.43 1.26
N VAL A 273 -2.92 27.11 1.25
CA VAL A 273 -1.77 26.37 1.74
C VAL A 273 -1.20 25.53 0.61
N LYS A 274 0.10 25.67 0.41
CA LYS A 274 0.86 24.72 -0.38
C LYS A 274 1.06 23.45 0.46
N CYS A 275 0.46 22.36 0.04
CA CYS A 275 0.62 21.05 0.64
C CYS A 275 1.33 20.12 -0.34
N TYR A 276 2.36 19.47 0.17
CA TYR A 276 3.17 18.51 -0.56
C TYR A 276 2.55 17.12 -0.39
N LEU A 277 2.66 16.31 -1.43
CA LEU A 277 2.12 14.96 -1.46
C LEU A 277 2.76 14.11 -0.35
N PRO A 278 2.07 13.06 0.14
CA PRO A 278 0.83 12.45 -0.38
C PRO A 278 -0.50 13.02 0.17
N TRP A 279 -0.45 13.90 1.18
CA TRP A 279 -1.61 14.32 1.99
C TRP A 279 -2.73 15.01 1.22
N CYS A 280 -2.40 15.64 0.09
CA CYS A 280 -3.34 16.43 -0.69
C CYS A 280 -4.24 15.62 -1.64
N ARG A 281 -3.97 14.31 -1.85
CA ARG A 281 -4.76 13.49 -2.78
C ARG A 281 -6.18 13.18 -2.30
N GLU A 282 -6.41 13.29 -0.99
CA GLU A 282 -7.73 13.05 -0.40
C GLU A 282 -8.64 14.28 -0.42
N LEU A 283 -8.08 15.46 -0.71
CA LEU A 283 -8.83 16.71 -0.69
C LEU A 283 -9.78 16.77 -1.88
N ARG A 284 -11.06 17.04 -1.60
CA ARG A 284 -12.04 17.30 -2.65
C ARG A 284 -12.67 18.66 -2.42
N ILE A 285 -12.93 19.35 -3.53
CA ILE A 285 -13.64 20.62 -3.48
C ILE A 285 -15.01 20.38 -2.85
N ARG A 286 -15.38 21.25 -1.92
CA ARG A 286 -16.59 21.25 -1.08
C ARG A 286 -16.55 20.38 0.17
N ASP A 287 -15.53 19.58 0.37
CA ASP A 287 -15.40 18.84 1.61
C ASP A 287 -14.80 19.76 2.69
N CYS A 288 -15.26 19.57 3.92
CA CYS A 288 -14.75 20.30 5.08
C CYS A 288 -13.60 19.52 5.69
N PHE A 289 -12.51 20.18 6.05
CA PHE A 289 -11.40 19.53 6.72
C PHE A 289 -10.94 20.28 7.97
N GLU A 290 -10.40 19.53 8.92
CA GLU A 290 -9.51 20.09 9.95
C GLU A 290 -8.06 19.95 9.47
N ILE A 291 -7.31 21.04 9.55
CA ILE A 291 -5.91 21.11 9.16
C ILE A 291 -5.08 21.60 10.34
N GLU A 292 -4.03 20.85 10.65
CA GLU A 292 -3.01 21.26 11.59
C GLU A 292 -1.89 21.98 10.83
N ILE A 293 -1.62 23.23 11.20
CA ILE A 293 -0.61 24.09 10.58
C ILE A 293 0.52 24.28 11.58
N GLN A 294 1.73 23.87 11.18
CA GLN A 294 2.95 24.22 11.90
C GLN A 294 3.60 25.46 11.29
N THR A 295 3.72 26.51 12.10
CA THR A 295 4.39 27.76 11.73
C THR A 295 5.81 27.74 12.27
N VAL A 296 6.80 27.93 11.39
CA VAL A 296 8.21 28.09 11.77
C VAL A 296 8.61 29.54 11.52
N ALA A 297 9.14 30.20 12.55
CA ALA A 297 9.66 31.55 12.42
C ALA A 297 10.93 31.55 11.55
N GLN A 298 10.92 32.30 10.44
CA GLN A 298 12.12 32.52 9.62
C GLN A 298 12.80 33.84 10.02
N PRO A 299 14.15 33.90 9.99
CA PRO A 299 14.88 35.16 10.13
C PRO A 299 14.54 36.07 8.94
N GLY A 300 13.73 37.12 9.17
CA GLY A 300 13.33 38.06 8.12
C GLY A 300 11.83 38.38 8.06
N GLY A 301 10.99 37.69 8.82
CA GLY A 301 9.56 38.05 8.97
C GLY A 301 8.63 37.55 7.85
N GLU A 302 9.12 36.78 6.89
CA GLU A 302 8.26 36.05 5.94
C GLU A 302 7.77 34.74 6.57
N PHE A 303 6.46 34.47 6.47
CA PHE A 303 5.87 33.23 6.95
C PHE A 303 6.14 32.11 5.95
N ILE A 304 6.69 30.99 6.41
CA ILE A 304 6.63 29.74 5.67
C ILE A 304 5.80 28.76 6.48
N THR A 305 4.56 28.54 6.04
CA THR A 305 3.80 27.37 6.46
C THR A 305 4.61 26.14 6.08
N THR A 306 5.16 25.45 7.07
CA THR A 306 6.19 24.43 6.81
C THR A 306 5.58 23.05 6.69
N GLN A 307 4.53 22.77 7.47
CA GLN A 307 3.79 21.51 7.40
C GLN A 307 2.31 21.75 7.60
N VAL A 308 1.51 21.13 6.73
CA VAL A 308 0.08 20.97 6.92
C VAL A 308 -0.24 19.50 7.02
N LYS A 309 -0.86 19.13 8.13
CA LYS A 309 -1.35 17.80 8.37
C LYS A 309 -2.88 17.83 8.29
N LEU A 310 -3.42 17.09 7.34
CA LEU A 310 -4.85 16.87 7.25
C LEU A 310 -5.29 15.99 8.42
N LEU A 311 -6.20 16.49 9.24
CA LEU A 311 -6.69 15.78 10.41
C LEU A 311 -7.91 14.92 10.04
N GLN A 312 -8.87 15.45 9.27
CA GLN A 312 -10.04 14.69 8.83
C GLN A 312 -10.89 15.43 7.79
N GLU A 313 -11.62 14.68 6.95
CA GLU A 313 -12.80 15.12 6.21
C GLU A 313 -14.05 15.10 7.13
N ARG A 314 -14.77 16.21 7.25
CA ARG A 314 -16.13 16.24 7.80
C ARG A 314 -17.12 16.09 6.67
N VAL A 315 -17.80 14.95 6.66
CA VAL A 315 -19.00 14.76 5.84
C VAL A 315 -20.08 15.72 6.38
N ASN A 316 -20.42 16.72 5.58
CA ASN A 316 -21.55 17.62 5.86
C ASN A 316 -22.88 16.94 5.52
#